data_AF-A0A1B6D6G6-F1
#
_entry.id   AF-A0A1B6D6G6-F1
#
_cell.length_a   1.000
_cell.length_b   1.000
_cell.length_c   1.000
_cell.angle_alpha   90.00
_cell.angle_beta   90.00
_cell.angle_gamma   90.00
#
_symmetry.space_group_name_H-M   'P 1'
#
loop_
_entity.id
_entity.type
_entity.pdbx_description
1 polymer ?
#
loop_
_entity_poly.entity_id
_entity_poly.type
_entity_poly.pdbx_seq_one_letter_code
_entity_poly.pdbx_strand_id
1 'polypeptide(L)'
;MTDVVFMLCLIISSRVFTDACETPNVGTVLFRPGDMERTHCWSEKEIARVYSRMVLQNILPTRIPDDVQSLLDYFHLCVTIASEIADGEAHTELLKILSDIFGGFFQGFFLPALNEAVYGGHVGIAKAQKFHEIFNDFLEFLDTDGRQWARGMKVGKPFKKIQLLAKSEIKDVACSEIL
;
A
#
# COMPACT_ATOMS: atom_id res chain seq x y z
N MET A 1 -42.07 14.34 16.87
CA MET A 1 -41.81 12.90 17.11
C MET A 1 -41.20 12.20 15.88
N THR A 2 -40.75 12.96 14.88
CA THR A 2 -40.14 12.49 13.63
C THR A 2 -38.62 12.68 13.64
N ASP A 3 -38.11 13.62 14.43
CA ASP A 3 -36.68 13.97 14.46
C ASP A 3 -35.83 12.97 15.25
N VAL A 4 -36.42 12.32 16.26
CA VAL A 4 -35.74 11.29 17.08
C VAL A 4 -35.53 10.00 16.28
N VAL A 5 -36.45 9.68 15.38
CA VAL A 5 -36.37 8.48 14.53
C VAL A 5 -35.32 8.66 13.43
N PHE A 6 -35.18 9.87 12.87
CA PHE A 6 -34.15 10.16 11.87
C PHE A 6 -32.74 10.13 12.46
N MET A 7 -32.57 10.63 13.70
CA MET A 7 -31.31 10.52 14.44
C MET A 7 -30.94 9.08 14.81
N LEU A 8 -31.92 8.23 15.16
CA LEU A 8 -31.67 6.81 15.41
C LEU A 8 -31.29 6.05 14.13
N CYS A 9 -31.87 6.37 12.97
CA CYS A 9 -31.51 5.74 11.70
C CYS A 9 -30.07 6.06 11.23
N LEU A 10 -29.55 7.26 11.54
CA LEU A 10 -28.17 7.62 11.24
C LEU A 10 -27.15 6.90 12.13
N ILE A 11 -27.53 6.54 13.36
CA ILE A 11 -26.68 5.76 14.29
C ILE A 11 -26.64 4.27 13.88
N ILE A 12 -27.70 3.75 13.25
CA ILE A 12 -27.74 2.34 12.79
C ILE A 12 -26.94 2.13 11.49
N SER A 13 -26.66 3.22 10.75
CA SER A 13 -25.92 3.18 9.47
C SER A 13 -24.40 3.27 9.64
N SER A 14 -23.92 3.58 10.84
CA SER A 14 -22.51 3.60 11.20
C SER A 14 -22.20 2.45 12.16
N ARG A 15 -22.37 1.21 11.69
CA ARG A 15 -21.52 0.11 12.19
C ARG A 15 -20.09 0.35 11.69
N VAL A 16 -19.45 1.41 12.20
CA VAL A 16 -18.00 1.45 12.26
C VAL A 16 -17.66 0.29 13.18
N PHE A 17 -17.18 -0.81 12.59
CA PHE A 17 -16.47 -1.83 13.36
C PHE A 17 -15.33 -1.11 14.06
N THR A 18 -15.52 -0.84 15.36
CA THR A 18 -14.50 -0.39 16.30
C THR A 18 -13.76 -1.62 16.86
N ASP A 19 -13.34 -2.52 15.98
CA ASP A 19 -12.09 -3.23 16.28
C ASP A 19 -11.00 -2.21 15.92
N ALA A 20 -10.16 -1.84 16.89
CA ALA A 20 -8.98 -1.08 16.59
C ALA A 20 -8.17 -1.90 15.58
N CYS A 21 -8.17 -1.48 14.32
CA CYS A 21 -7.38 -2.16 13.30
C CYS A 21 -5.92 -1.99 13.68
N GLU A 22 -5.24 -3.08 14.05
CA GLU A 22 -3.82 -3.06 14.32
C GLU A 22 -3.06 -2.66 13.05
N THR A 23 -1.96 -1.95 13.24
CA THR A 23 -1.04 -1.64 12.14
C THR A 23 -0.51 -2.95 11.55
N PRO A 24 -0.59 -3.15 10.22
CA PRO A 24 -0.14 -4.39 9.60
C PRO A 24 1.36 -4.59 9.80
N ASN A 25 1.78 -5.82 10.06
CA ASN A 25 3.18 -6.19 9.96
C ASN A 25 3.56 -6.30 8.47
N VAL A 26 4.38 -5.36 8.01
CA VAL A 26 4.78 -5.26 6.60
C VAL A 26 6.10 -5.96 6.28
N GLY A 27 6.71 -6.66 7.26
CA GLY A 27 8.08 -7.18 7.14
C GLY A 27 9.11 -6.06 7.05
N THR A 28 10.38 -6.37 6.82
CA THR A 28 11.45 -5.37 6.66
C THR A 28 12.58 -5.93 5.81
N VAL A 29 13.23 -5.08 5.03
CA VAL A 29 14.45 -5.40 4.25
C VAL A 29 15.70 -4.81 4.89
N LEU A 30 15.56 -3.97 5.92
CA LEU A 30 16.68 -3.33 6.61
C LEU A 30 17.47 -4.29 7.49
N PHE A 31 16.86 -5.43 7.85
CA PHE A 31 17.43 -6.43 8.73
C PHE A 31 17.24 -7.82 8.13
N ARG A 32 18.30 -8.61 8.15
CA ARG A 32 18.32 -9.99 7.64
C ARG A 32 18.19 -10.96 8.81
N PRO A 33 17.68 -12.19 8.58
CA PRO A 33 17.64 -13.21 9.62
C PRO A 33 18.99 -13.46 10.31
N GLY A 34 20.09 -13.39 9.54
CA GLY A 34 21.45 -13.54 10.08
C GLY A 34 21.92 -12.41 11.01
N ASP A 35 21.23 -11.27 11.04
CA ASP A 35 21.56 -10.18 11.98
C ASP A 35 21.26 -10.57 13.44
N MET A 36 20.39 -11.55 13.65
CA MET A 36 20.09 -12.14 14.96
C MET A 36 21.20 -13.09 15.45
N GLU A 37 21.99 -13.64 14.53
CA GLU A 37 23.03 -14.65 14.83
C GLU A 37 24.42 -14.02 15.02
N ARG A 38 24.49 -12.68 15.06
CA ARG A 38 25.75 -11.95 15.15
C ARG A 38 26.47 -12.25 16.48
N THR A 39 27.78 -12.49 16.36
CA THR A 39 28.68 -12.69 17.50
C THR A 39 29.13 -11.37 18.14
N HIS A 40 28.98 -10.24 17.45
CA HIS A 40 29.33 -8.92 17.94
C HIS A 40 28.10 -8.15 18.44
N CYS A 41 28.29 -7.32 19.46
CA CYS A 41 27.25 -6.44 19.96
C CYS A 41 26.79 -5.44 18.89
N TRP A 42 25.51 -5.08 18.96
CA TRP A 42 24.92 -4.07 18.09
C TRP A 42 25.47 -2.68 18.42
N SER A 43 25.73 -1.88 17.40
CA SER A 43 26.08 -0.47 17.57
C SER A 43 24.86 0.35 17.99
N GLU A 44 25.10 1.50 18.61
CA GLU A 44 24.04 2.46 18.97
C GLU A 44 23.21 2.88 17.75
N LYS A 45 23.87 3.06 16.60
CA LYS A 45 23.19 3.39 15.34
C LYS A 45 22.24 2.30 14.87
N GLU A 46 22.62 1.03 14.99
CA GLU A 46 21.76 -0.10 14.61
C GLU A 46 20.57 -0.25 15.55
N ILE A 47 20.80 -0.07 16.86
CA ILE A 47 19.73 -0.05 17.86
C ILE A 47 18.74 1.08 17.57
N ALA A 48 19.25 2.28 17.29
CA ALA A 48 18.43 3.44 16.92
C ALA A 48 17.62 3.18 15.66
N ARG A 49 18.19 2.49 14.65
CA ARG A 49 17.47 2.10 13.44
C ARG A 49 16.34 1.12 13.74
N VAL A 50 16.58 0.05 14.50
CA VAL A 50 15.54 -0.93 14.88
C VAL A 50 14.40 -0.25 15.62
N TYR A 51 14.74 0.55 16.62
CA TYR A 51 13.76 1.23 17.45
C TYR A 51 12.93 2.23 16.63
N SER A 52 13.59 3.08 15.85
CA SER A 52 12.92 4.05 14.98
C SER A 52 12.00 3.36 13.99
N ARG A 53 12.45 2.25 13.39
CA ARG A 53 11.62 1.46 12.48
C ARG A 53 10.38 0.90 13.21
N MET A 54 10.55 0.29 14.37
CA MET A 54 9.45 -0.26 15.16
C MET A 54 8.40 0.81 15.48
N VAL A 55 8.84 1.99 15.91
CA VAL A 55 7.94 3.11 16.24
C VAL A 55 7.25 3.65 14.99
N LEU A 56 8.00 3.90 13.92
CA LEU A 56 7.48 4.50 12.69
C LEU A 56 6.56 3.57 11.90
N GLN A 57 6.61 2.23 12.10
CA GLN A 57 5.61 1.36 11.46
C GLN A 57 4.18 1.78 11.84
N ASN A 58 3.96 2.28 13.06
CA ASN A 58 2.63 2.69 13.54
C ASN A 58 2.03 3.88 12.78
N ILE A 59 2.81 4.58 11.94
CA ILE A 59 2.26 5.62 11.06
C ILE A 59 1.53 5.02 9.85
N LEU A 60 1.75 3.74 9.54
CA LEU A 60 1.11 3.12 8.39
C LEU A 60 -0.41 3.08 8.56
N PRO A 61 -1.17 3.34 7.48
CA PRO A 61 -2.62 3.21 7.51
C PRO A 61 -3.05 1.80 7.90
N THR A 62 -4.04 1.72 8.79
CA THR A 62 -4.63 0.45 9.23
C THR A 62 -5.72 -0.05 8.28
N ARG A 63 -6.13 0.81 7.34
CA ARG A 63 -7.06 0.52 6.25
C ARG A 63 -6.58 1.21 4.98
N ILE A 64 -6.84 0.60 3.83
CA ILE A 64 -6.54 1.21 2.53
C ILE A 64 -7.56 2.34 2.30
N PRO A 65 -7.10 3.59 2.04
CA PRO A 65 -8.01 4.71 1.79
C PRO A 65 -8.86 4.50 0.53
N ASP A 66 -10.12 4.95 0.56
CA ASP A 66 -11.01 4.90 -0.61
C ASP A 66 -10.49 5.79 -1.74
N ASP A 67 -9.96 6.97 -1.39
CA ASP A 67 -9.22 7.81 -2.32
C ASP A 67 -7.73 7.50 -2.25
N VAL A 68 -7.21 6.89 -3.32
CA VAL A 68 -5.80 6.55 -3.44
C VAL A 68 -4.90 7.79 -3.42
N GLN A 69 -5.38 8.97 -3.85
CA GLN A 69 -4.56 10.18 -3.86
C GLN A 69 -4.20 10.61 -2.43
N SER A 70 -5.13 10.49 -1.50
CA SER A 70 -4.91 10.74 -0.08
C SER A 70 -3.73 9.93 0.50
N LEU A 71 -3.47 8.72 -0.02
CA LEU A 71 -2.30 7.93 0.40
C LEU A 71 -0.98 8.52 -0.08
N LEU A 72 -0.94 9.04 -1.31
CA LEU A 72 0.26 9.73 -1.84
C LEU A 72 0.52 11.01 -1.05
N ASP A 73 -0.52 11.79 -0.81
CA ASP A 73 -0.41 13.04 -0.08
C ASP A 73 0.09 12.79 1.35
N TYR A 74 -0.40 11.70 1.98
CA TYR A 74 0.09 11.25 3.28
C TYR A 74 1.57 10.83 3.25
N PHE A 75 1.98 10.05 2.25
CA PHE A 75 3.38 9.67 2.08
C PHE A 75 4.28 10.90 1.88
N HIS A 76 3.89 11.83 1.01
CA HIS A 76 4.62 13.08 0.78
C HIS A 76 4.71 13.93 2.05
N LEU A 77 3.65 13.97 2.86
CA LEU A 77 3.67 14.63 4.16
C LEU A 77 4.72 14.00 5.09
N CYS A 78 4.78 12.67 5.18
CA CYS A 78 5.79 11.98 5.99
C CYS A 78 7.22 12.32 5.53
N VAL A 79 7.48 12.35 4.22
CA VAL A 79 8.78 12.71 3.64
C VAL A 79 9.13 14.19 3.89
N THR A 80 8.13 15.07 3.81
CA THR A 80 8.30 16.50 4.09
C THR A 80 8.68 16.71 5.56
N ILE A 81 7.92 16.12 6.48
CA ILE A 81 8.21 16.18 7.91
C ILE A 81 9.60 15.61 8.20
N ALA A 82 9.98 14.50 7.58
CA ALA A 82 11.32 13.92 7.74
C ALA A 82 12.43 14.91 7.36
N SER A 83 12.20 15.72 6.33
CA SER A 83 13.13 16.75 5.85
C SER A 83 13.16 18.01 6.74
N GLU A 84 12.13 18.24 7.55
CA GLU A 84 12.08 19.34 8.50
C GLU A 84 12.76 18.99 9.84
N ILE A 85 12.71 17.73 10.25
CA ILE A 85 13.18 17.30 11.58
C ILE A 85 14.60 16.74 11.60
N ALA A 86 15.18 16.43 10.45
CA ALA A 86 16.50 15.82 10.35
C ALA A 86 17.26 16.31 9.11
N ASP A 87 18.58 16.36 9.21
CA ASP A 87 19.50 16.71 8.13
C ASP A 87 20.61 15.64 7.94
N GLY A 88 21.32 15.73 6.82
CA GLY A 88 22.48 14.91 6.51
C GLY A 88 22.25 13.39 6.64
N GLU A 89 23.06 12.75 7.48
CA GLU A 89 23.01 11.30 7.70
C GLU A 89 21.73 10.87 8.43
N ALA A 90 21.26 11.65 9.41
CA ALA A 90 20.04 11.35 10.15
C ALA A 90 18.81 11.41 9.22
N HIS A 91 18.77 12.39 8.32
CA HIS A 91 17.74 12.47 7.27
C HIS A 91 17.76 11.24 6.37
N THR A 92 18.95 10.83 5.92
CA THR A 92 19.11 9.65 5.06
C THR A 92 18.63 8.38 5.76
N GLU A 93 18.96 8.19 7.04
CA GLU A 93 18.49 7.06 7.83
C GLU A 93 16.97 7.07 8.03
N LEU A 94 16.38 8.25 8.28
CA LEU A 94 14.94 8.39 8.41
C LEU A 94 14.21 8.06 7.10
N LEU A 95 14.72 8.54 5.96
CA LEU A 95 14.18 8.19 4.65
C LEU A 95 14.30 6.71 4.33
N LYS A 96 15.39 6.03 4.74
CA LYS A 96 15.52 4.58 4.61
C LYS A 96 14.44 3.85 5.39
N ILE A 97 14.18 4.28 6.63
CA ILE A 97 13.14 3.69 7.47
C ILE A 97 11.74 3.92 6.88
N LEU A 98 11.45 5.14 6.41
CA LEU A 98 10.19 5.45 5.76
C LEU A 98 9.99 4.61 4.49
N SER A 99 11.03 4.50 3.65
CA SER A 99 10.98 3.68 2.44
C SER A 99 10.76 2.20 2.76
N ASP A 100 11.33 1.69 3.85
CA ASP A 100 11.13 0.30 4.29
C ASP A 100 9.69 0.03 4.74
N ILE A 101 9.10 0.90 5.56
CA ILE A 101 7.72 0.72 6.03
C ILE A 101 6.71 0.88 4.88
N PHE A 102 6.89 1.91 4.03
CA PHE A 102 5.97 2.17 2.92
C PHE A 102 6.16 1.17 1.79
N GLY A 103 7.39 0.77 1.48
CA GLY A 103 7.67 -0.30 0.52
C GLY A 103 7.00 -1.61 0.92
N GLY A 104 7.13 -2.02 2.18
CA GLY A 104 6.45 -3.20 2.69
C GLY A 104 4.91 -3.07 2.65
N PHE A 105 4.38 -1.90 2.99
CA PHE A 105 2.94 -1.63 2.90
C PHE A 105 2.42 -1.68 1.46
N PHE A 106 3.18 -1.10 0.52
CA PHE A 106 2.86 -1.09 -0.90
C PHE A 106 2.82 -2.50 -1.46
N GLN A 107 3.88 -3.28 -1.23
CA GLN A 107 3.97 -4.66 -1.70
C GLN A 107 2.89 -5.55 -1.07
N GLY A 108 2.76 -5.49 0.26
CA GLY A 108 1.92 -6.40 1.01
C GLY A 108 0.43 -6.13 0.89
N PHE A 109 0.02 -4.86 0.76
CA PHE A 109 -1.37 -4.46 0.96
C PHE A 109 -1.88 -3.56 -0.14
N PHE A 110 -1.20 -2.45 -0.40
CA PHE A 110 -1.76 -1.39 -1.24
C PHE A 110 -1.72 -1.72 -2.75
N LEU A 111 -0.58 -2.14 -3.31
CA LEU A 111 -0.49 -2.45 -4.74
C LEU A 111 -1.41 -3.60 -5.17
N PRO A 112 -1.57 -4.70 -4.39
CA PRO A 112 -2.60 -5.69 -4.67
C PRO A 112 -4.01 -5.10 -4.80
N ALA A 113 -4.41 -4.22 -3.88
CA ALA A 113 -5.72 -3.57 -3.91
C ALA A 113 -5.84 -2.58 -5.09
N LEU A 114 -4.80 -1.79 -5.34
CA LEU A 114 -4.74 -0.84 -6.44
C LEU A 114 -4.92 -1.56 -7.80
N ASN A 115 -4.23 -2.69 -8.00
CA ASN A 115 -4.34 -3.45 -9.24
C ASN A 115 -5.77 -3.97 -9.47
N GLU A 116 -6.45 -4.44 -8.43
CA GLU A 116 -7.86 -4.84 -8.54
C GLU A 116 -8.79 -3.64 -8.77
N ALA A 117 -8.51 -2.48 -8.17
CA ALA A 117 -9.25 -1.25 -8.44
C ALA A 117 -9.10 -0.80 -9.91
N VAL A 118 -7.91 -0.98 -10.49
CA VAL A 118 -7.65 -0.76 -11.93
C VAL A 118 -8.43 -1.74 -12.78
N TYR A 119 -8.39 -3.05 -12.48
CA TYR A 119 -9.17 -4.05 -13.21
C TYR A 119 -10.68 -3.82 -13.13
N GLY A 120 -11.16 -3.31 -11.99
CA GLY A 120 -12.55 -2.93 -11.79
C GLY A 120 -12.95 -1.62 -12.46
N GLY A 121 -11.99 -0.86 -13.03
CA GLY A 121 -12.24 0.43 -13.67
C GLY A 121 -12.45 1.60 -12.69
N HIS A 122 -12.14 1.41 -11.40
CA HIS A 122 -12.28 2.46 -10.37
C HIS A 122 -11.09 3.42 -10.36
N VAL A 123 -9.92 2.98 -10.80
CA VAL A 123 -8.70 3.77 -10.87
C VAL A 123 -8.09 3.70 -12.28
N GLY A 124 -7.71 4.84 -12.84
CA GLY A 124 -7.07 4.91 -14.14
C GLY A 124 -5.62 4.39 -14.12
N ILE A 125 -5.20 3.74 -15.22
CA ILE A 125 -3.87 3.12 -15.36
C ILE A 125 -2.74 4.14 -15.10
N ALA A 126 -2.84 5.34 -15.67
CA ALA A 126 -1.83 6.39 -15.48
C ALA A 126 -1.67 6.81 -14.02
N LYS A 127 -2.75 6.78 -13.22
CA LYS A 127 -2.68 7.05 -11.78
C LYS A 127 -2.00 5.89 -11.06
N ALA A 128 -2.38 4.66 -11.38
CA ALA A 128 -1.78 3.47 -10.78
C ALA A 128 -0.28 3.36 -11.08
N GLN A 129 0.15 3.72 -12.29
CA GLN A 129 1.55 3.69 -12.70
C GLN A 129 2.45 4.54 -11.79
N LYS A 130 1.99 5.72 -11.36
CA LYS A 130 2.74 6.58 -10.42
C LYS A 130 3.06 5.88 -9.10
N PHE A 131 2.16 5.04 -8.60
CA PHE A 131 2.43 4.27 -7.37
C PHE A 131 3.44 3.16 -7.60
N HIS A 132 3.43 2.54 -8.77
CA HIS A 132 4.44 1.54 -9.15
C HIS A 132 5.82 2.20 -9.35
N GLU A 133 5.88 3.41 -9.90
CA GLU A 133 7.10 4.20 -10.00
C GLU A 133 7.69 4.49 -8.61
N ILE A 134 6.88 5.03 -7.68
CA ILE A 134 7.30 5.27 -6.28
C ILE A 134 7.77 3.98 -5.61
N PHE A 135 7.06 2.86 -5.85
CA PHE A 135 7.48 1.57 -5.30
C PHE A 135 8.85 1.12 -5.84
N ASN A 136 9.10 1.32 -7.14
CA ASN A 136 10.40 1.03 -7.73
C ASN A 136 11.50 1.94 -7.17
N ASP A 137 11.20 3.21 -6.89
CA ASP A 137 12.13 4.11 -6.23
C ASP A 137 12.51 3.59 -4.84
N PHE A 138 11.57 2.98 -4.08
CA PHE A 138 11.90 2.33 -2.80
C PHE A 138 12.82 1.12 -2.98
N LEU A 139 12.56 0.29 -3.99
CA LEU A 139 13.39 -0.88 -4.28
C LEU A 139 14.83 -0.48 -4.63
N GLU A 140 14.98 0.55 -5.47
CA GLU A 140 16.29 1.09 -5.87
C GLU A 140 16.99 1.75 -4.67
N PHE A 141 16.30 2.60 -3.93
CA PHE A 141 16.88 3.32 -2.79
C PHE A 141 17.35 2.39 -1.66
N LEU A 142 16.64 1.28 -1.45
CA LEU A 142 16.97 0.29 -0.42
C LEU A 142 17.85 -0.86 -0.92
N ASP A 143 18.18 -0.88 -2.22
CA ASP A 143 18.92 -1.98 -2.87
C ASP A 143 18.33 -3.36 -2.53
N THR A 144 17.05 -3.54 -2.85
CA THR A 144 16.28 -4.74 -2.47
C THR A 144 15.34 -5.19 -3.58
N ASP A 145 14.94 -6.46 -3.52
CA ASP A 145 13.87 -7.03 -4.35
C ASP A 145 12.56 -7.23 -3.59
N GLY A 146 12.48 -6.73 -2.35
CA GLY A 146 11.28 -6.75 -1.51
C GLY A 146 10.91 -8.13 -0.92
N ARG A 147 11.70 -9.18 -1.14
CA ARG A 147 11.36 -10.55 -0.69
C ARG A 147 11.16 -10.70 0.82
N GLN A 148 11.75 -9.82 1.62
CA GLN A 148 11.65 -9.83 3.08
C GLN A 148 10.47 -9.01 3.61
N TRP A 149 9.80 -8.24 2.76
CA TRP A 149 8.52 -7.64 3.09
C TRP A 149 7.38 -8.66 3.04
N ALA A 150 6.24 -8.26 3.58
CA ALA A 150 5.01 -9.04 3.53
C ALA A 150 4.66 -9.42 2.08
N ARG A 151 4.18 -10.66 1.90
CA ARG A 151 3.65 -11.08 0.61
C ARG A 151 2.36 -10.32 0.33
N GLY A 152 2.14 -10.00 -0.95
CA GLY A 152 0.91 -9.37 -1.41
C GLY A 152 -0.33 -10.11 -0.93
N MET A 153 -1.23 -9.38 -0.30
CA MET A 153 -2.49 -9.91 0.19
C MET A 153 -3.33 -10.41 -0.96
N LYS A 154 -4.11 -11.47 -0.71
CA LYS A 154 -5.09 -11.94 -1.66
C LYS A 154 -6.31 -11.03 -1.59
N VAL A 155 -6.54 -10.25 -2.63
CA VAL A 155 -7.76 -9.47 -2.75
C VAL A 155 -8.90 -10.41 -3.17
N GLY A 156 -9.97 -10.44 -2.39
CA GLY A 156 -11.16 -11.19 -2.75
C GLY A 156 -11.79 -10.61 -4.01
N LYS A 157 -11.71 -11.34 -5.13
CA LYS A 157 -12.42 -10.94 -6.34
C LYS A 157 -13.93 -11.02 -6.09
N PRO A 158 -14.74 -10.00 -6.40
CA PRO A 158 -16.16 -10.23 -6.45
C PRO A 158 -16.40 -11.34 -7.49
N PHE A 159 -17.05 -12.43 -7.09
CA PHE A 159 -17.51 -13.48 -7.99
C PHE A 159 -18.57 -12.89 -8.93
N LYS A 160 -18.19 -12.04 -9.88
CA LYS A 160 -19.04 -11.72 -11.01
C LYS A 160 -19.05 -12.97 -11.87
N LYS A 161 -20.11 -13.77 -11.73
CA LYS A 161 -20.40 -14.91 -12.59
C LYS A 161 -20.30 -14.38 -14.02
N ILE A 162 -19.26 -14.81 -14.75
CA ILE A 162 -19.06 -14.40 -16.14
C ILE A 162 -20.30 -14.89 -16.89
N GLN A 163 -21.19 -13.98 -17.27
CA GLN A 163 -22.21 -14.28 -18.26
C GLN A 163 -21.45 -14.38 -19.58
N LEU A 164 -21.40 -15.59 -20.14
CA LEU A 164 -20.93 -15.79 -21.49
C LEU A 164 -21.74 -14.85 -22.39
N LEU A 165 -21.04 -13.99 -23.14
CA LEU A 165 -21.67 -13.22 -24.19
C LEU A 165 -22.41 -14.22 -25.08
N ALA A 166 -23.70 -13.96 -25.33
CA ALA A 166 -24.47 -14.77 -26.25
C ALA A 166 -23.68 -14.85 -27.57
N LYS A 167 -23.46 -16.06 -28.07
CA LYS A 167 -22.79 -16.28 -29.34
C LYS A 167 -23.60 -15.53 -30.39
N SER A 168 -23.14 -14.36 -30.81
CA SER A 168 -23.69 -13.75 -32.01
C SER A 168 -23.33 -14.69 -33.15
N GLU A 169 -24.32 -15.02 -33.97
CA GLU A 169 -24.03 -15.61 -35.27
C GLU A 169 -23.17 -14.59 -36.00
N ILE A 170 -21.87 -14.87 -36.08
CA ILE A 170 -20.96 -14.17 -36.98
C ILE A 170 -21.51 -14.49 -38.37
N LYS A 171 -22.30 -13.58 -38.93
CA LYS A 171 -22.49 -13.58 -40.38
C LYS A 171 -21.12 -13.22 -40.94
N ASP A 172 -20.56 -14.13 -41.72
CA ASP A 172 -19.34 -13.94 -42.48
C ASP A 172 -19.51 -12.74 -43.42
N VAL A 173 -19.29 -11.53 -42.90
CA VAL A 173 -18.93 -10.39 -43.72
C VAL A 173 -17.41 -10.39 -43.72
N ALA A 174 -16.87 -11.24 -44.59
CA ALA A 174 -15.48 -11.16 -44.98
C ALA A 174 -15.19 -9.70 -45.39
N CYS A 175 -14.03 -9.18 -44.96
CA CYS A 175 -13.50 -7.92 -45.46
C CYS A 175 -13.23 -8.07 -46.97
N SER A 176 -14.23 -7.83 -47.80
CA SER A 176 -14.06 -7.64 -49.24
C SER A 176 -13.99 -6.15 -49.53
N GLU A 177 -12.82 -5.76 -50.04
CA GLU A 177 -12.52 -4.54 -50.80
C GLU A 177 -12.22 -3.26 -50.01
N ILE A 178 -10.94 -3.14 -49.61
CA ILE A 178 -10.23 -1.87 -49.78
C ILE A 178 -9.39 -2.05 -51.06
N LEU A 179 -9.84 -1.41 -52.14
CA LEU A 179 -9.08 -1.17 -53.37
C LEU A 179 -8.95 0.34 -53.54
#